data_AF-A0A7J0D7X0-F1
#
_entry.id   AF-A0A7J0D7X0-F1
#
_cell.length_a   1.000
_cell.length_b   1.000
_cell.length_c   1.000
_cell.angle_alpha   90.00
_cell.angle_beta   90.00
_cell.angle_gamma   90.00
#
_symmetry.space_group_name_H-M   'P 1'
#
loop_
_entity.id
_entity.type
_entity.pdbx_description
1 polymer ?
#
loop_
_entity_poly.entity_id
_entity_poly.type
_entity_poly.pdbx_seq_one_letter_code
_entity_poly.pdbx_strand_id
1 'polypeptide(L)'
;MVPNLSYPIAEHVVHALNQPIHKGLTRLDARRYISFYEQDDSHNKDLLNFAKIGFQLIAKVAPKGAKWWKDLDFAKKLPFARDRLVESYFWVLGVYFEPQYWLARRILTKVIAMSSIIDDIYDVYGTLEELALFTDAIERWEISALDKLPEYMKLCYQALLDIYSMIDEEMAKQGGSYRVDYAKSEMKNLVRGYFEEAKWFHQGYVPRMEEYMQVALLTSGYKMVTTTSFVGMGELATKEAFDWVSSFPLIVEAVSTITRLTDDIVGHKFEQQRGHVVSAVECYMKQHGAIEEEAIVELYDQVTNAWKDMNAECLYSTKVPMPLLVRVLNLARVINVLYKDEDSYTHSGTRTKNFITSVLIDSVPIN
;
A
#
# COMPACT_ATOMS: atom_id res chain seq x y z
N MET A 1 -5.13 -16.02 31.88
CA MET A 1 -6.48 -16.27 31.31
C MET A 1 -6.46 -17.25 30.14
N VAL A 2 -5.56 -17.11 29.16
CA VAL A 2 -5.43 -18.06 28.03
C VAL A 2 -5.22 -19.54 28.43
N PRO A 3 -4.41 -19.91 29.45
CA PRO A 3 -4.08 -21.31 29.73
C PRO A 3 -5.25 -22.23 30.12
N ASN A 4 -6.41 -21.65 30.48
CA ASN A 4 -7.57 -22.42 30.96
C ASN A 4 -8.70 -22.52 29.91
N LEU A 5 -8.48 -22.01 28.69
CA LEU A 5 -9.46 -22.09 27.60
C LEU A 5 -9.24 -23.36 26.77
N SER A 6 -10.32 -23.99 26.32
CA SER A 6 -10.24 -25.13 25.41
C SER A 6 -10.01 -24.68 23.96
N TYR A 7 -9.50 -25.60 23.14
CA TYR A 7 -9.58 -25.47 21.69
C TYR A 7 -11.06 -25.47 21.24
N PRO A 8 -11.48 -24.62 20.29
CA PRO A 8 -10.67 -23.67 19.51
C PRO A 8 -10.60 -22.24 20.07
N ILE A 9 -11.26 -21.97 21.20
CA ILE A 9 -11.39 -20.64 21.81
C ILE A 9 -10.02 -20.08 22.22
N ALA A 10 -9.13 -20.92 22.78
CA ALA A 10 -7.79 -20.49 23.18
C ALA A 10 -6.98 -19.90 22.01
N GLU A 11 -6.99 -20.55 20.85
CA GLU A 11 -6.29 -20.07 19.65
C GLU A 11 -6.89 -18.77 19.12
N HIS A 12 -8.22 -18.66 19.15
CA HIS A 12 -8.90 -17.43 18.72
C HIS A 12 -8.51 -16.24 19.61
N VAL A 13 -8.45 -16.43 20.93
CA VAL A 13 -8.01 -15.38 21.87
C VAL A 13 -6.55 -14.99 21.66
N VAL A 14 -5.64 -15.97 21.50
CA VAL A 14 -4.23 -15.69 21.21
C VAL A 14 -4.09 -14.90 19.91
N HIS A 15 -4.84 -15.29 18.87
CA HIS A 15 -4.83 -14.56 17.61
C HIS A 15 -5.33 -13.12 17.78
N ALA A 16 -6.45 -12.89 18.48
CA ALA A 16 -7.02 -11.56 18.67
C ALA A 16 -6.10 -10.63 19.48
N LEU A 17 -5.38 -11.16 20.46
CA LEU A 17 -4.36 -10.41 21.23
C LEU A 17 -3.17 -10.01 20.34
N ASN A 18 -2.76 -10.89 19.43
CA ASN A 18 -1.67 -10.61 18.51
C ASN A 18 -2.10 -9.69 17.35
N GLN A 19 -3.31 -9.85 16.83
CA GLN A 19 -3.82 -9.11 15.69
C GLN A 19 -5.28 -8.77 15.94
N PRO A 20 -5.56 -7.56 16.47
CA PRO A 20 -6.92 -7.10 16.69
C PRO A 20 -7.68 -7.02 15.36
N ILE A 21 -8.92 -7.49 15.33
CA ILE A 21 -9.77 -7.55 14.13
C ILE A 21 -9.90 -6.19 13.43
N HIS A 22 -9.94 -5.09 14.19
CA HIS A 22 -10.05 -3.75 13.62
C HIS A 22 -8.81 -3.31 12.83
N LYS A 23 -7.64 -3.88 13.15
CA LYS A 23 -6.37 -3.61 12.46
C LYS A 23 -5.94 -4.79 11.56
N GLY A 24 -6.76 -5.82 11.44
CA GLY A 24 -6.52 -7.01 10.62
C GLY A 24 -7.04 -6.86 9.19
N LEU A 25 -6.62 -7.77 8.31
CA LEU A 25 -7.12 -7.82 6.94
C LEU A 25 -8.35 -8.72 6.86
N THR A 26 -9.48 -8.17 6.41
CA THR A 26 -10.77 -8.86 6.36
C THR A 26 -10.70 -10.24 5.72
N ARG A 27 -9.91 -10.43 4.66
CA ARG A 27 -9.77 -11.73 3.98
C ARG A 27 -8.95 -12.74 4.81
N LEU A 28 -7.88 -12.31 5.47
CA LEU A 28 -7.11 -13.20 6.34
C LEU A 28 -7.94 -13.59 7.57
N ASP A 29 -8.61 -12.62 8.18
CA ASP A 29 -9.42 -12.86 9.36
C ASP A 29 -10.63 -13.74 9.02
N ALA A 30 -11.27 -13.51 7.87
CA ALA A 30 -12.35 -14.39 7.39
C ALA A 30 -11.86 -15.83 7.15
N ARG A 31 -10.67 -16.02 6.55
CA ARG A 31 -10.10 -17.36 6.33
C ARG A 31 -9.92 -18.12 7.63
N ARG A 32 -9.44 -17.44 8.67
CA ARG A 32 -9.23 -18.00 10.01
C ARG A 32 -10.56 -18.24 10.72
N TYR A 33 -11.47 -17.27 10.65
CA TYR A 33 -12.77 -17.34 11.30
C TYR A 33 -13.64 -18.45 10.71
N ILE A 34 -13.59 -18.73 9.40
CA ILE A 34 -14.29 -19.86 8.81
C ILE A 34 -13.84 -21.19 9.43
N SER A 35 -12.52 -21.38 9.61
CA SER A 35 -11.99 -22.59 10.25
C SER A 35 -12.34 -22.68 11.73
N PHE A 36 -12.33 -21.55 12.45
CA PHE A 36 -12.78 -21.49 13.84
C PHE A 36 -14.28 -21.81 13.96
N TYR A 37 -15.12 -21.21 13.12
CA TYR A 37 -16.57 -21.36 13.16
C TYR A 37 -17.02 -22.77 12.79
N GLU A 38 -16.28 -23.46 11.90
CA GLU A 38 -16.52 -24.87 11.58
C GLU A 38 -16.38 -25.81 12.79
N GLN A 39 -15.57 -25.43 13.77
CA GLN A 39 -15.30 -26.23 14.96
C GLN A 39 -16.23 -25.91 16.13
N ASP A 40 -17.10 -24.89 15.99
CA ASP A 40 -18.11 -24.55 16.98
C ASP A 40 -19.31 -25.50 16.83
N ASP A 41 -19.62 -26.31 17.86
CA ASP A 41 -20.75 -27.25 17.83
C ASP A 41 -22.11 -26.58 17.58
N SER A 42 -22.22 -25.27 17.80
CA SER A 42 -23.44 -24.47 17.62
C SER A 42 -23.51 -23.72 16.28
N HIS A 43 -22.53 -23.91 15.39
CA HIS A 43 -22.48 -23.17 14.13
C HIS A 43 -23.70 -23.43 13.23
N ASN A 44 -24.12 -22.39 12.53
CA ASN A 44 -25.12 -22.51 11.49
C ASN A 44 -24.47 -23.05 10.21
N LYS A 45 -24.91 -24.24 9.79
CA LYS A 45 -24.36 -24.94 8.62
C LYS A 45 -24.54 -24.15 7.31
N ASP A 46 -25.66 -23.47 7.14
CA ASP A 46 -25.94 -22.67 5.95
C ASP A 46 -24.99 -21.46 5.87
N LEU A 47 -24.77 -20.77 6.99
CA LEU A 47 -23.81 -19.66 7.06
C LEU A 47 -22.37 -20.12 6.81
N LEU A 48 -21.97 -21.25 7.39
CA LEU A 48 -20.64 -21.82 7.15
C LEU A 48 -20.44 -22.16 5.66
N ASN A 49 -21.39 -22.86 5.06
CA ASN A 49 -21.34 -23.22 3.64
C ASN A 49 -21.33 -21.98 2.75
N PHE A 50 -22.17 -20.99 3.05
CA PHE A 50 -22.18 -19.72 2.34
C PHE A 50 -20.83 -18.99 2.43
N ALA A 51 -20.23 -18.92 3.62
CA ALA A 51 -18.93 -18.30 3.84
C ALA A 51 -17.81 -19.02 3.07
N LYS A 52 -17.80 -20.36 3.06
CA LYS A 52 -16.84 -21.19 2.30
C LYS A 52 -16.96 -20.94 0.80
N ILE A 53 -18.18 -20.97 0.25
CA ILE A 53 -18.44 -20.73 -1.18
C ILE A 53 -18.03 -19.30 -1.55
N GLY A 54 -18.49 -18.30 -0.79
CA GLY A 54 -18.15 -16.90 -1.01
C GLY A 54 -16.65 -16.65 -0.98
N PHE A 55 -15.93 -17.30 -0.05
CA PHE A 55 -14.49 -17.17 0.05
C PHE A 55 -13.76 -17.67 -1.20
N GLN A 56 -14.19 -18.81 -1.75
CA GLN A 56 -13.58 -19.40 -2.95
C GLN A 56 -13.89 -18.62 -4.24
N LEU A 57 -15.11 -18.07 -4.37
CA LEU A 57 -15.50 -17.32 -5.57
C LEU A 57 -14.57 -16.13 -5.82
N ILE A 58 -14.16 -15.43 -4.77
CA ILE A 58 -13.24 -14.30 -4.87
C ILE A 58 -11.81 -14.74 -5.24
N ALA A 59 -11.34 -15.88 -4.70
CA ALA A 59 -10.01 -16.41 -5.00
C ALA A 59 -9.85 -16.78 -6.49
N LYS A 60 -10.91 -17.30 -7.13
CA LYS A 60 -10.92 -17.64 -8.56
C LYS A 60 -10.86 -16.44 -9.51
N VAL A 61 -11.00 -15.22 -9.01
CA VAL A 61 -10.95 -13.98 -9.81
C VAL A 61 -9.51 -13.42 -9.91
N ALA A 62 -8.55 -14.00 -9.18
CA ALA A 62 -7.13 -13.64 -9.23
C ALA A 62 -6.37 -14.34 -10.39
N PRO A 63 -5.33 -13.74 -11.01
CA PRO A 63 -5.12 -12.36 -11.44
C PRO A 63 -5.09 -12.31 -12.99
N LYS A 64 -6.13 -11.76 -13.62
CA LYS A 64 -6.11 -11.44 -15.08
C LYS A 64 -5.00 -10.43 -15.47
N GLY A 65 -4.28 -9.86 -14.50
CA GLY A 65 -3.16 -8.94 -14.68
C GLY A 65 -1.76 -9.57 -14.77
N ALA A 66 -1.59 -10.85 -14.46
CA ALA A 66 -0.26 -11.50 -14.46
C ALA A 66 0.40 -11.54 -15.85
N LYS A 67 -0.42 -11.63 -16.91
CA LYS A 67 0.07 -11.59 -18.29
C LYS A 67 0.77 -10.27 -18.61
N TRP A 68 0.16 -9.14 -18.23
CA TRP A 68 0.73 -7.81 -18.49
C TRP A 68 2.13 -7.66 -17.87
N TRP A 69 2.29 -8.05 -16.61
CA TRP A 69 3.59 -7.96 -15.94
C TRP A 69 4.63 -8.89 -16.56
N LYS A 70 4.23 -10.10 -16.94
CA LYS A 70 5.09 -11.05 -17.64
C LYS A 70 5.54 -10.51 -19.01
N ASP A 71 4.65 -9.83 -19.73
CA ASP A 71 4.95 -9.26 -21.05
C ASP A 71 5.94 -8.07 -20.94
N LEU A 72 5.93 -7.32 -19.83
CA LEU A 72 6.95 -6.30 -19.55
C LEU A 72 8.35 -6.92 -19.34
N ASP A 73 8.42 -8.10 -18.72
CA ASP A 73 9.65 -8.87 -18.42
C ASP A 73 10.67 -8.06 -17.57
N PHE A 74 10.18 -7.23 -16.64
CA PHE A 74 11.01 -6.38 -15.78
C PHE A 74 11.92 -7.18 -14.86
N ALA A 75 11.53 -8.38 -14.43
CA ALA A 75 12.42 -9.27 -13.68
C ALA A 75 13.75 -9.55 -14.39
N LYS A 76 13.78 -9.51 -15.74
CA LYS A 76 15.01 -9.64 -16.53
C LYS A 76 15.58 -8.31 -16.99
N LYS A 77 14.72 -7.38 -17.40
CA LYS A 77 15.14 -6.09 -17.98
C LYS A 77 15.58 -5.05 -16.95
N LEU A 78 15.05 -5.15 -15.74
CA LEU A 78 15.31 -4.26 -14.59
C LEU A 78 15.66 -5.12 -13.36
N PRO A 79 16.77 -5.90 -13.40
CA PRO A 79 17.09 -6.89 -12.37
C PRO A 79 17.44 -6.30 -11.00
N PHE A 80 17.64 -4.98 -10.93
CA PHE A 80 17.83 -4.25 -9.68
C PHE A 80 16.52 -4.06 -8.90
N ALA A 81 15.38 -4.08 -9.60
CA ALA A 81 14.09 -3.80 -9.01
C ALA A 81 13.44 -5.06 -8.43
N ARG A 82 12.66 -4.88 -7.37
CA ARG A 82 11.91 -5.93 -6.69
C ARG A 82 10.78 -6.44 -7.59
N ASP A 83 10.79 -7.73 -7.93
CA ASP A 83 9.67 -8.39 -8.62
C ASP A 83 8.57 -8.78 -7.62
N ARG A 84 7.55 -7.92 -7.47
CA ARG A 84 6.56 -7.99 -6.39
C ARG A 84 5.11 -7.83 -6.86
N LEU A 85 4.76 -8.31 -8.06
CA LEU A 85 3.39 -8.20 -8.57
C LEU A 85 2.38 -8.93 -7.67
N VAL A 86 2.73 -10.12 -7.17
CA VAL A 86 1.80 -10.95 -6.37
C VAL A 86 1.53 -10.31 -5.02
N GLU A 87 2.58 -9.79 -4.38
CA GLU A 87 2.53 -9.01 -3.14
C GLU A 87 1.74 -7.73 -3.33
N SER A 88 1.96 -7.01 -4.44
CA SER A 88 1.19 -5.81 -4.80
C SER A 88 -0.30 -6.12 -4.98
N TYR A 89 -0.63 -7.25 -5.62
CA TYR A 89 -2.01 -7.69 -5.76
C TYR A 89 -2.64 -8.08 -4.40
N PHE A 90 -1.88 -8.75 -3.54
CA PHE A 90 -2.31 -9.07 -2.19
C PHE A 90 -2.57 -7.80 -1.35
N TRP A 91 -1.71 -6.80 -1.46
CA TRP A 91 -1.90 -5.47 -0.87
C TRP A 91 -3.26 -4.89 -1.26
N VAL A 92 -3.57 -4.90 -2.55
CA VAL A 92 -4.81 -4.38 -3.11
C VAL A 92 -6.04 -5.18 -2.69
N LEU A 93 -5.91 -6.51 -2.51
CA LEU A 93 -6.99 -7.33 -1.94
C LEU A 93 -7.33 -6.96 -0.50
N GLY A 94 -6.36 -6.43 0.26
CA GLY A 94 -6.61 -5.83 1.55
C GLY A 94 -7.49 -4.58 1.45
N VAL A 95 -7.34 -3.78 0.39
CA VAL A 95 -8.12 -2.55 0.15
C VAL A 95 -9.57 -2.87 -0.23
N TYR A 96 -9.78 -3.76 -1.18
CA TYR A 96 -11.09 -4.30 -1.55
C TYR A 96 -10.98 -5.68 -2.20
N PHE A 97 -11.85 -6.59 -1.79
CA PHE A 97 -11.89 -7.95 -2.31
C PHE A 97 -13.19 -8.26 -3.06
N GLU A 98 -14.20 -7.40 -2.94
CA GLU A 98 -15.55 -7.62 -3.45
C GLU A 98 -15.56 -7.62 -4.99
N PRO A 99 -16.31 -8.51 -5.66
CA PRO A 99 -16.24 -8.69 -7.12
C PRO A 99 -16.48 -7.41 -7.94
N GLN A 100 -17.36 -6.52 -7.49
CA GLN A 100 -17.69 -5.27 -8.17
C GLN A 100 -16.49 -4.32 -8.33
N TYR A 101 -15.47 -4.41 -7.46
CA TYR A 101 -14.28 -3.56 -7.51
C TYR A 101 -13.14 -4.15 -8.36
N TRP A 102 -13.45 -5.07 -9.29
CA TRP A 102 -12.42 -5.72 -10.11
C TRP A 102 -11.59 -4.72 -10.95
N LEU A 103 -12.21 -3.68 -11.49
CA LEU A 103 -11.52 -2.66 -12.29
C LEU A 103 -10.61 -1.81 -11.39
N ALA A 104 -11.12 -1.37 -10.24
CA ALA A 104 -10.33 -0.66 -9.24
C ALA A 104 -9.11 -1.49 -8.79
N ARG A 105 -9.29 -2.79 -8.54
CA ARG A 105 -8.18 -3.71 -8.23
C ARG A 105 -7.15 -3.76 -9.33
N ARG A 106 -7.58 -3.92 -10.58
CA ARG A 106 -6.68 -3.99 -11.73
C ARG A 106 -5.87 -2.70 -11.87
N ILE A 107 -6.51 -1.54 -11.73
CA ILE A 107 -5.84 -0.23 -11.81
C ILE A 107 -4.83 -0.09 -10.67
N LEU A 108 -5.29 -0.24 -9.42
CA LEU A 108 -4.45 -0.02 -8.25
C LEU A 108 -3.26 -1.00 -8.19
N THR A 109 -3.44 -2.26 -8.58
CA THR A 109 -2.34 -3.25 -8.61
C THR A 109 -1.26 -2.83 -9.59
N LYS A 110 -1.65 -2.37 -10.79
CA LYS A 110 -0.71 -1.92 -11.82
C LYS A 110 0.06 -0.68 -11.37
N VAL A 111 -0.64 0.27 -10.75
CA VAL A 111 -0.02 1.51 -10.24
C VAL A 111 0.94 1.20 -9.09
N ILE A 112 0.53 0.41 -8.09
CA ILE A 112 1.43 0.02 -6.98
C ILE A 112 2.67 -0.72 -7.49
N ALA A 113 2.49 -1.69 -8.40
CA ALA A 113 3.62 -2.43 -8.96
C ALA A 113 4.59 -1.49 -9.70
N MET A 114 4.08 -0.52 -10.48
CA MET A 114 4.95 0.47 -11.12
C MET A 114 5.60 1.44 -10.15
N SER A 115 4.87 1.90 -9.12
CA SER A 115 5.43 2.77 -8.09
C SER A 115 6.58 2.10 -7.36
N SER A 116 6.51 0.79 -7.10
CA SER A 116 7.64 0.05 -6.53
C SER A 116 8.86 0.01 -7.45
N ILE A 117 8.68 -0.11 -8.76
CA ILE A 117 9.81 -0.04 -9.71
C ILE A 117 10.42 1.36 -9.71
N ILE A 118 9.58 2.40 -9.65
CA ILE A 118 10.04 3.79 -9.58
C ILE A 118 10.79 4.02 -8.26
N ASP A 119 10.27 3.55 -7.13
CA ASP A 119 10.95 3.57 -5.82
C ASP A 119 12.35 2.95 -5.92
N ASP A 120 12.47 1.74 -6.48
CA ASP A 120 13.78 1.08 -6.68
C ASP A 120 14.72 1.86 -7.61
N ILE A 121 14.19 2.57 -8.62
CA ILE A 121 15.00 3.45 -9.47
C ILE A 121 15.61 4.58 -8.63
N TYR A 122 14.83 5.21 -7.75
CA TYR A 122 15.30 6.32 -6.92
C TYR A 122 16.19 5.89 -5.75
N ASP A 123 15.93 4.70 -5.19
CA ASP A 123 16.56 4.23 -3.95
C ASP A 123 17.87 3.45 -4.19
N VAL A 124 17.94 2.60 -5.22
CA VAL A 124 19.08 1.67 -5.39
C VAL A 124 19.85 1.79 -6.70
N TYR A 125 19.36 2.52 -7.70
CA TYR A 125 19.91 2.39 -9.06
C TYR A 125 20.28 3.68 -9.78
N GLY A 126 19.35 4.65 -9.88
CA GLY A 126 19.56 5.85 -10.69
C GLY A 126 20.56 6.82 -10.07
N THR A 127 21.38 7.46 -10.90
CA THR A 127 22.23 8.58 -10.43
C THR A 127 21.38 9.84 -10.25
N LEU A 128 21.81 10.77 -9.41
CA LEU A 128 21.07 12.01 -9.15
C LEU A 128 20.73 12.79 -10.44
N GLU A 129 21.62 12.80 -11.44
CA GLU A 129 21.39 13.42 -12.75
C GLU A 129 20.31 12.67 -13.56
N GLU A 130 20.34 11.34 -13.57
CA GLU A 130 19.32 10.53 -14.23
C GLU A 130 17.96 10.69 -13.54
N LEU A 131 17.93 10.73 -12.21
CA LEU A 131 16.71 10.94 -11.43
C LEU A 131 16.11 12.33 -11.70
N ALA A 132 16.93 13.35 -11.92
CA ALA A 132 16.44 14.66 -12.33
C ALA A 132 15.73 14.61 -13.70
N LEU A 133 16.29 13.87 -14.67
CA LEU A 133 15.68 13.66 -15.99
C LEU A 133 14.38 12.86 -15.88
N PHE A 134 14.35 11.81 -15.05
CA PHE A 134 13.15 11.01 -14.83
C PHE A 134 12.04 11.83 -14.17
N THR A 135 12.37 12.64 -13.16
CA THR A 135 11.43 13.55 -12.51
C THR A 135 10.85 14.54 -13.53
N ASP A 136 11.68 15.18 -14.36
CA ASP A 136 11.19 16.09 -15.42
C ASP A 136 10.30 15.38 -16.46
N ALA A 137 10.61 14.12 -16.80
CA ALA A 137 9.77 13.33 -17.70
C ALA A 137 8.38 13.07 -17.09
N ILE A 138 8.33 12.66 -15.82
CA ILE A 138 7.07 12.46 -15.08
C ILE A 138 6.29 13.77 -14.94
N GLU A 139 6.97 14.90 -14.73
CA GLU A 139 6.33 16.22 -14.69
C GLU A 139 5.67 16.59 -16.01
N ARG A 140 6.34 16.33 -17.14
CA ARG A 140 5.78 16.59 -18.48
C ARG A 140 4.65 15.63 -18.81
N TRP A 141 4.79 14.35 -18.48
CA TRP A 141 3.84 13.29 -18.82
C TRP A 141 3.61 13.15 -20.33
N GLU A 142 4.67 13.33 -21.13
CA GLU A 142 4.63 13.25 -22.60
C GLU A 142 5.49 12.10 -23.11
N ILE A 143 5.08 11.49 -24.23
CA ILE A 143 5.83 10.40 -24.88
C ILE A 143 7.21 10.86 -25.39
N SER A 144 7.31 12.12 -25.81
CA SER A 144 8.54 12.77 -26.27
C SER A 144 9.62 12.85 -25.20
N ALA A 145 9.26 12.75 -23.92
CA ALA A 145 10.23 12.76 -22.82
C ALA A 145 11.11 11.51 -22.81
N LEU A 146 10.69 10.41 -23.46
CA LEU A 146 11.49 9.17 -23.59
C LEU A 146 12.86 9.41 -24.22
N ASP A 147 12.95 10.34 -25.18
CA ASP A 147 14.18 10.59 -25.93
C ASP A 147 15.33 11.09 -25.04
N LYS A 148 15.00 11.65 -23.87
CA LYS A 148 15.95 12.19 -22.91
C LYS A 148 16.36 11.21 -21.82
N LEU A 149 15.67 10.08 -21.68
CA LEU A 149 15.90 9.13 -20.59
C LEU A 149 16.94 8.08 -20.99
N PRO A 150 17.71 7.55 -20.01
CA PRO A 150 18.47 6.31 -20.19
C PRO A 150 17.57 5.14 -20.58
N GLU A 151 18.13 4.14 -21.28
CA GLU A 151 17.34 3.06 -21.88
C GLU A 151 16.50 2.26 -20.87
N TYR A 152 17.04 2.00 -19.67
CA TYR A 152 16.30 1.28 -18.62
C TYR A 152 15.13 2.10 -18.07
N MET A 153 15.30 3.42 -17.92
CA MET A 153 14.24 4.34 -17.49
C MET A 153 13.14 4.48 -18.52
N LYS A 154 13.48 4.41 -19.83
CA LYS A 154 12.49 4.41 -20.91
C LYS A 154 11.51 3.25 -20.78
N LEU A 155 11.99 2.07 -20.42
CA LEU A 155 11.13 0.88 -20.21
C LEU A 155 10.10 1.14 -19.11
N CYS A 156 10.54 1.69 -17.98
CA CYS A 156 9.66 2.01 -16.86
C CYS A 156 8.67 3.13 -17.22
N TYR A 157 9.15 4.23 -17.82
CA TYR A 157 8.33 5.38 -18.17
C TYR A 157 7.29 5.05 -19.25
N GLN A 158 7.66 4.29 -20.29
CA GLN A 158 6.71 3.81 -21.30
C GLN A 158 5.62 2.96 -20.66
N ALA A 159 5.97 2.00 -19.80
CA ALA A 159 4.99 1.15 -19.12
C ALA A 159 4.04 1.96 -18.23
N LEU A 160 4.55 3.01 -17.56
CA LEU A 160 3.73 3.94 -16.79
C LEU A 160 2.73 4.70 -17.69
N LEU A 161 3.19 5.26 -18.81
CA LEU A 161 2.32 5.94 -19.78
C LEU A 161 1.24 5.01 -20.35
N ASP A 162 1.60 3.76 -20.67
CA ASP A 162 0.65 2.75 -21.16
C ASP A 162 -0.43 2.41 -20.12
N ILE A 163 -0.05 2.32 -18.83
CA ILE A 163 -1.01 2.11 -17.74
C ILE A 163 -2.00 3.25 -17.67
N TYR A 164 -1.52 4.49 -17.63
CA TYR A 164 -2.41 5.65 -17.51
C TYR A 164 -3.25 5.88 -18.76
N SER A 165 -2.73 5.55 -19.95
CA SER A 165 -3.51 5.55 -21.19
C SER A 165 -4.64 4.51 -21.12
N MET A 166 -4.37 3.30 -20.60
CA MET A 166 -5.40 2.30 -20.35
C MET A 166 -6.44 2.78 -19.32
N ILE A 167 -6.02 3.49 -18.26
CA ILE A 167 -6.95 4.07 -17.28
C ILE A 167 -7.82 5.14 -17.96
N ASP A 168 -7.23 6.03 -18.75
CA ASP A 168 -7.94 7.06 -19.52
C ASP A 168 -9.02 6.46 -20.41
N GLU A 169 -8.70 5.40 -21.17
CA GLU A 169 -9.67 4.69 -22.00
C GLU A 169 -10.81 4.07 -21.19
N GLU A 170 -10.54 3.44 -20.06
CA GLU A 170 -11.58 2.83 -19.22
C GLU A 170 -12.46 3.88 -18.53
N MET A 171 -11.89 5.02 -18.14
CA MET A 171 -12.60 6.13 -17.51
C MET A 171 -13.44 6.92 -18.52
N ALA A 172 -12.96 7.09 -19.76
CA ALA A 172 -13.70 7.74 -20.83
C ALA A 172 -15.03 7.04 -21.14
N LYS A 173 -15.05 5.69 -21.12
CA LYS A 173 -16.27 4.88 -21.32
C LYS A 173 -17.33 5.12 -20.23
N GLN A 174 -16.93 5.60 -19.06
CA GLN A 174 -17.79 5.77 -17.88
C GLN A 174 -18.06 7.25 -17.56
N GLY A 175 -17.65 8.19 -18.42
CA GLY A 175 -17.78 9.62 -18.15
C GLY A 175 -16.91 10.14 -17.00
N GLY A 176 -15.83 9.40 -16.66
CA GLY A 176 -14.98 9.64 -15.48
C GLY A 176 -13.56 10.11 -15.81
N SER A 177 -13.28 10.65 -17.01
CA SER A 177 -11.91 10.97 -17.45
C SER A 177 -11.15 11.89 -16.50
N TYR A 178 -11.83 12.84 -15.84
CA TYR A 178 -11.21 13.76 -14.86
C TYR A 178 -10.50 13.03 -13.71
N ARG A 179 -10.90 11.79 -13.39
CA ARG A 179 -10.33 10.99 -12.30
C ARG A 179 -8.86 10.66 -12.54
N VAL A 180 -8.48 10.54 -13.80
CA VAL A 180 -7.11 10.18 -14.19
C VAL A 180 -6.15 11.34 -13.92
N ASP A 181 -6.60 12.58 -14.09
CA ASP A 181 -5.79 13.76 -13.80
C ASP A 181 -5.39 13.85 -12.32
N TYR A 182 -6.31 13.50 -11.41
CA TYR A 182 -5.97 13.38 -9.98
C TYR A 182 -4.94 12.28 -9.72
N ALA A 183 -5.10 11.11 -10.32
CA ALA A 183 -4.15 10.02 -10.16
C ALA A 183 -2.76 10.34 -10.76
N LYS A 184 -2.70 11.09 -11.88
CA LYS A 184 -1.46 11.59 -12.47
C LYS A 184 -0.80 12.62 -11.55
N SER A 185 -1.59 13.56 -11.02
CA SER A 185 -1.11 14.59 -10.10
C SER A 185 -0.45 13.98 -8.86
N GLU A 186 -1.07 12.97 -8.25
CA GLU A 186 -0.49 12.33 -7.07
C GLU A 186 0.73 11.44 -7.38
N MET A 187 0.82 10.85 -8.59
CA MET A 187 2.06 10.20 -9.03
C MET A 187 3.20 11.22 -9.20
N LYS A 188 2.93 12.41 -9.75
CA LYS A 188 3.92 13.49 -9.82
C LYS A 188 4.40 13.91 -8.43
N ASN A 189 3.46 14.10 -7.50
CA ASN A 189 3.81 14.44 -6.11
C ASN A 189 4.70 13.38 -5.44
N LEU A 190 4.38 12.09 -5.66
CA LEU A 190 5.21 10.97 -5.16
C LEU A 190 6.64 11.05 -5.71
N VAL A 191 6.78 11.18 -7.03
CA VAL A 191 8.08 11.23 -7.70
C VAL A 191 8.90 12.46 -7.30
N ARG A 192 8.26 13.62 -7.10
CA ARG A 192 8.93 14.80 -6.53
C ARG A 192 9.50 14.51 -5.15
N GLY A 193 8.71 13.83 -4.29
CA GLY A 193 9.16 13.43 -2.97
C GLY A 193 10.38 12.51 -3.03
N TYR A 194 10.33 11.47 -3.87
CA TYR A 194 11.47 10.56 -4.06
C TYR A 194 12.72 11.30 -4.52
N PHE A 195 12.57 12.31 -5.39
CA PHE A 195 13.69 13.11 -5.83
C PHE A 195 14.30 13.97 -4.71
N GLU A 196 13.48 14.50 -3.79
CA GLU A 196 14.00 15.21 -2.61
C GLU A 196 14.72 14.26 -1.64
N GLU A 197 14.19 13.06 -1.38
CA GLU A 197 14.89 12.05 -0.58
C GLU A 197 16.23 11.64 -1.20
N ALA A 198 16.26 11.42 -2.51
CA ALA A 198 17.51 11.14 -3.22
C ALA A 198 18.53 12.28 -3.06
N LYS A 199 18.11 13.55 -3.09
CA LYS A 199 19.01 14.68 -2.83
C LYS A 199 19.56 14.64 -1.40
N TRP A 200 18.71 14.38 -0.41
CA TRP A 200 19.14 14.28 0.98
C TRP A 200 20.18 13.18 1.18
N PHE A 201 19.93 12.00 0.61
CA PHE A 201 20.87 10.89 0.62
C PHE A 201 22.23 11.28 0.02
N HIS A 202 22.26 11.82 -1.20
CA HIS A 202 23.50 12.20 -1.89
C HIS A 202 24.27 13.33 -1.19
N GLN A 203 23.57 14.20 -0.46
CA GLN A 203 24.18 15.31 0.29
C GLN A 203 24.61 14.91 1.71
N GLY A 204 24.24 13.71 2.17
CA GLY A 204 24.37 13.33 3.58
C GLY A 204 23.57 14.24 4.52
N TYR A 205 22.50 14.85 4.01
CA TYR A 205 21.66 15.77 4.77
C TYR A 205 20.65 14.99 5.59
N VAL A 206 20.64 15.20 6.90
CA VAL A 206 19.60 14.67 7.80
C VAL A 206 18.74 15.86 8.25
N PRO A 207 17.50 15.98 7.73
CA PRO A 207 16.57 17.07 8.03
C PRO A 207 16.09 17.05 9.48
N ARG A 208 15.35 18.10 9.86
CA ARG A 208 14.51 18.08 11.07
C ARG A 208 13.26 17.25 10.83
N MET A 209 12.65 16.73 11.90
CA MET A 209 11.42 15.93 11.85
C MET A 209 10.29 16.62 11.08
N GLU A 210 10.09 17.92 11.27
CA GLU A 210 9.00 18.64 10.59
C GLU A 210 9.25 18.76 9.08
N GLU A 211 10.51 18.95 8.68
CA GLU A 211 10.93 18.98 7.27
C GLU A 211 10.88 17.58 6.66
N TYR A 212 11.37 16.57 7.38
CA TYR A 212 11.31 15.17 6.99
C TYR A 212 9.88 14.75 6.69
N MET A 213 8.97 14.93 7.66
CA MET A 213 7.58 14.46 7.54
C MET A 213 6.83 15.10 6.37
N GLN A 214 7.14 16.34 5.97
CA GLN A 214 6.52 16.95 4.80
C GLN A 214 6.80 16.19 3.50
N VAL A 215 8.02 15.66 3.34
CA VAL A 215 8.41 14.83 2.20
C VAL A 215 7.99 13.38 2.41
N ALA A 216 8.28 12.84 3.60
CA ALA A 216 8.09 11.45 3.98
C ALA A 216 6.62 10.99 3.91
N LEU A 217 5.67 11.90 4.20
CA LEU A 217 4.25 11.61 4.03
C LEU A 217 3.84 11.44 2.56
N LEU A 218 4.51 12.12 1.63
CA LEU A 218 4.29 11.95 0.19
C LEU A 218 4.95 10.66 -0.31
N THR A 219 6.20 10.42 0.08
CA THR A 219 7.02 9.26 -0.35
C THR A 219 6.58 7.95 0.28
N SER A 220 5.79 8.00 1.37
CA SER A 220 4.99 6.84 1.81
C SER A 220 4.12 6.25 0.71
N GLY A 221 3.81 7.02 -0.35
CA GLY A 221 2.95 6.63 -1.47
C GLY A 221 1.46 6.62 -1.10
N TYR A 222 1.11 6.81 0.18
CA TYR A 222 -0.23 6.50 0.67
C TYR A 222 -1.31 7.49 0.24
N LYS A 223 -0.94 8.75 -0.01
CA LYS A 223 -1.82 9.71 -0.69
C LYS A 223 -2.11 9.28 -2.13
N MET A 224 -1.07 8.88 -2.88
CA MET A 224 -1.18 8.44 -4.26
C MET A 224 -2.02 7.15 -4.40
N VAL A 225 -1.76 6.13 -3.58
CA VAL A 225 -2.53 4.87 -3.63
C VAL A 225 -3.97 5.08 -3.16
N THR A 226 -4.22 5.98 -2.20
CA THR A 226 -5.59 6.32 -1.77
C THR A 226 -6.37 6.94 -2.92
N THR A 227 -5.83 7.99 -3.56
CA THR A 227 -6.45 8.63 -4.73
C THR A 227 -6.67 7.64 -5.86
N THR A 228 -5.67 6.81 -6.17
CA THR A 228 -5.76 5.78 -7.22
C THR A 228 -6.83 4.74 -6.90
N SER A 229 -7.02 4.40 -5.62
CA SER A 229 -7.98 3.39 -5.20
C SER A 229 -9.43 3.76 -5.57
N PHE A 230 -9.73 5.05 -5.72
CA PHE A 230 -11.06 5.57 -6.03
C PHE A 230 -11.39 5.53 -7.53
N VAL A 231 -10.38 5.55 -8.41
CA VAL A 231 -10.54 5.71 -9.86
C VAL A 231 -11.53 4.71 -10.46
N GLY A 232 -11.39 3.43 -10.11
CA GLY A 232 -12.23 2.35 -10.61
C GLY A 232 -13.50 2.05 -9.79
N MET A 233 -13.90 2.90 -8.84
CA MET A 233 -15.01 2.62 -7.91
C MET A 233 -16.41 2.99 -8.41
N GLY A 234 -16.56 3.30 -9.71
CA GLY A 234 -17.87 3.61 -10.31
C GLY A 234 -18.44 4.95 -9.84
N GLU A 235 -19.75 5.04 -9.70
CA GLU A 235 -20.47 6.29 -9.40
C GLU A 235 -20.19 6.87 -8.00
N LEU A 236 -19.74 6.03 -7.05
CA LEU A 236 -19.41 6.46 -5.69
C LEU A 236 -18.23 7.44 -5.64
N ALA A 237 -17.31 7.35 -6.60
CA ALA A 237 -16.14 8.21 -6.69
C ALA A 237 -16.46 9.46 -7.52
N THR A 238 -17.20 10.39 -6.91
CA THR A 238 -17.59 11.66 -7.54
C THR A 238 -16.40 12.62 -7.60
N LYS A 239 -16.57 13.73 -8.34
CA LYS A 239 -15.55 14.77 -8.41
C LYS A 239 -15.26 15.39 -7.04
N GLU A 240 -16.29 15.58 -6.21
CA GLU A 240 -16.17 16.08 -4.84
C GLU A 240 -15.33 15.15 -3.97
N ALA A 241 -15.44 13.83 -4.17
CA ALA A 241 -14.59 12.87 -3.47
C ALA A 241 -13.11 12.97 -3.90
N PHE A 242 -12.84 13.27 -5.17
CA PHE A 242 -11.49 13.51 -5.66
C PHE A 242 -10.92 14.86 -5.17
N ASP A 243 -11.74 15.92 -5.15
CA ASP A 243 -11.36 17.20 -4.56
C ASP A 243 -11.07 17.04 -3.05
N TRP A 244 -11.90 16.26 -2.35
CA TRP A 244 -11.70 15.92 -0.94
C TRP A 244 -10.38 15.17 -0.70
N VAL A 245 -10.11 14.05 -1.38
CA VAL A 245 -8.88 13.26 -1.15
C VAL A 245 -7.62 14.06 -1.51
N SER A 246 -7.67 14.88 -2.55
CA SER A 246 -6.54 15.68 -3.03
C SER A 246 -6.18 16.81 -2.06
N SER A 247 -7.16 17.30 -1.29
CA SER A 247 -6.93 18.27 -0.20
C SER A 247 -6.13 17.72 0.98
N PHE A 248 -5.78 16.42 0.94
CA PHE A 248 -5.05 15.70 1.98
C PHE A 248 -5.74 15.79 3.35
N PRO A 249 -6.97 15.26 3.46
CA PRO A 249 -7.75 15.35 4.69
C PRO A 249 -7.12 14.49 5.78
N LEU A 250 -7.46 14.78 7.05
CA LEU A 250 -6.85 14.17 8.24
C LEU A 250 -6.78 12.64 8.18
N ILE A 251 -7.80 11.95 7.66
CA ILE A 251 -7.76 10.48 7.51
C ILE A 251 -6.66 9.99 6.56
N VAL A 252 -6.38 10.75 5.50
CA VAL A 252 -5.34 10.44 4.51
C VAL A 252 -3.96 10.82 5.05
N GLU A 253 -3.86 11.93 5.78
CA GLU A 253 -2.65 12.27 6.52
C GLU A 253 -2.31 11.21 7.58
N ALA A 254 -3.32 10.74 8.32
CA ALA A 254 -3.18 9.70 9.33
C ALA A 254 -2.72 8.37 8.74
N VAL A 255 -3.30 7.91 7.62
CA VAL A 255 -2.86 6.66 6.96
C VAL A 255 -1.44 6.79 6.41
N SER A 256 -1.06 7.96 5.87
CA SER A 256 0.31 8.25 5.44
C SER A 256 1.29 8.26 6.62
N THR A 257 0.90 8.82 7.77
CA THR A 257 1.70 8.85 8.99
C THR A 257 1.90 7.45 9.56
N ILE A 258 0.82 6.67 9.69
CA ILE A 258 0.89 5.26 10.11
C ILE A 258 1.86 4.50 9.22
N THR A 259 1.74 4.70 7.91
CA THR A 259 2.57 4.00 6.93
C THR A 259 4.02 4.37 7.07
N ARG A 260 4.33 5.67 7.03
CA ARG A 260 5.72 6.12 7.03
C ARG A 260 6.44 5.73 8.31
N LEU A 261 5.85 6.05 9.45
CA LEU A 261 6.51 5.79 10.73
C LEU A 261 6.67 4.30 11.01
N THR A 262 5.68 3.47 10.63
CA THR A 262 5.83 2.01 10.80
C THR A 262 6.93 1.46 9.90
N ASP A 263 7.01 1.92 8.65
CA ASP A 263 8.07 1.54 7.72
C ASP A 263 9.45 1.95 8.24
N ASP A 264 9.61 3.20 8.67
CA ASP A 264 10.88 3.69 9.24
C ASP A 264 11.29 2.90 10.48
N ILE A 265 10.40 2.69 11.45
CA ILE A 265 10.72 1.95 12.67
C ILE A 265 11.20 0.53 12.36
N VAL A 266 10.57 -0.13 11.38
CA VAL A 266 10.89 -1.52 11.04
C VAL A 266 12.11 -1.62 10.14
N GLY A 267 12.27 -0.66 9.22
CA GLY A 267 13.28 -0.67 8.18
C GLY A 267 14.60 0.02 8.55
N HIS A 268 14.62 0.95 9.51
CA HIS A 268 15.76 1.88 9.66
C HIS A 268 17.11 1.17 9.82
N LYS A 269 17.19 0.05 10.56
CA LYS A 269 18.46 -0.69 10.72
C LYS A 269 18.97 -1.26 9.42
N PHE A 270 18.08 -1.75 8.56
CA PHE A 270 18.44 -2.25 7.23
C PHE A 270 18.89 -1.09 6.33
N GLU A 271 18.19 0.04 6.39
CA GLU A 271 18.53 1.24 5.63
C GLU A 271 19.90 1.83 6.04
N GLN A 272 20.20 1.88 7.34
CA GLN A 272 21.51 2.28 7.86
C GLN A 272 22.64 1.36 7.34
N GLN A 273 22.40 0.05 7.19
CA GLN A 273 23.40 -0.89 6.64
C GLN A 273 23.73 -0.61 5.18
N ARG A 274 22.78 -0.04 4.43
CA ARG A 274 22.95 0.37 3.03
C ARG A 274 23.57 1.77 2.89
N GLY A 275 23.82 2.45 4.02
CA GLY A 275 24.35 3.81 4.05
C GLY A 275 23.28 4.89 3.89
N HIS A 276 22.00 4.54 3.95
CA HIS A 276 20.90 5.52 3.92
C HIS A 276 20.83 6.24 5.26
N VAL A 277 20.87 7.57 5.25
CA VAL A 277 21.05 8.38 6.48
C VAL A 277 19.77 8.99 7.01
N VAL A 278 18.64 8.84 6.32
CA VAL A 278 17.40 9.57 6.62
C VAL A 278 16.21 8.63 6.79
N SER A 279 15.86 8.33 8.04
CA SER A 279 14.53 7.83 8.43
C SER A 279 13.97 8.73 9.55
N ALA A 280 12.68 8.59 9.90
CA ALA A 280 12.13 9.26 11.08
C ALA A 280 12.92 8.97 12.36
N VAL A 281 13.46 7.76 12.52
CA VAL A 281 14.24 7.37 13.72
C VAL A 281 15.50 8.23 13.81
N GLU A 282 16.29 8.29 12.74
CA GLU A 282 17.53 9.08 12.74
C GLU A 282 17.27 10.59 12.78
N CYS A 283 16.21 11.07 12.12
CA CYS A 283 15.81 12.48 12.20
C CYS A 283 15.45 12.87 13.64
N TYR A 284 14.69 12.03 14.34
CA TYR A 284 14.28 12.27 15.72
C TYR A 284 15.47 12.25 16.68
N MET A 285 16.29 11.20 16.61
CA MET A 285 17.50 11.08 17.45
C MET A 285 18.43 12.28 17.27
N LYS A 286 18.66 12.71 16.02
CA LYS A 286 19.50 13.87 15.72
C LYS A 286 18.91 15.18 16.26
N GLN A 287 17.60 15.39 16.12
CA GLN A 287 16.94 16.62 16.54
C GLN A 287 16.85 16.76 18.06
N HIS A 288 16.61 15.66 18.77
CA HIS A 288 16.34 15.66 20.21
C HIS A 288 17.51 15.18 21.06
N GLY A 289 18.57 14.64 20.46
CA GLY A 289 19.66 13.98 21.19
C GLY A 289 19.22 12.71 21.92
N ALA A 290 18.14 12.09 21.45
CA ALA A 290 17.52 10.90 22.03
C ALA A 290 18.24 9.62 21.63
N ILE A 291 18.11 8.57 22.44
CA ILE A 291 18.53 7.22 22.04
C ILE A 291 17.47 6.56 21.14
N GLU A 292 17.85 5.48 20.45
CA GLU A 292 16.98 4.77 19.49
C GLU A 292 15.66 4.33 20.13
N GLU A 293 15.71 3.76 21.33
CA GLU A 293 14.52 3.28 22.03
C GLU A 293 13.54 4.40 22.36
N GLU A 294 14.03 5.59 22.73
CA GLU A 294 13.20 6.76 23.00
C GLU A 294 12.54 7.27 21.71
N ALA A 295 13.29 7.30 20.61
CA ALA A 295 12.76 7.68 19.31
C ALA A 295 11.65 6.71 18.86
N ILE A 296 11.90 5.39 18.93
CA ILE A 296 10.92 4.37 18.56
C ILE A 296 9.63 4.49 19.38
N VAL A 297 9.73 4.72 20.70
CA VAL A 297 8.55 4.90 21.56
C VAL A 297 7.73 6.11 21.12
N GLU A 298 8.37 7.27 20.90
CA GLU A 298 7.67 8.48 20.46
C GLU A 298 7.00 8.30 19.09
N LEU A 299 7.68 7.67 18.13
CA LEU A 299 7.11 7.42 16.80
C LEU A 299 5.92 6.45 16.88
N TYR A 300 5.95 5.43 17.73
CA TYR A 300 4.79 4.56 17.96
C TYR A 300 3.62 5.29 18.64
N ASP A 301 3.88 6.28 19.49
CA ASP A 301 2.84 7.13 20.06
C ASP A 301 2.16 7.98 18.98
N GLN A 302 2.93 8.52 18.02
CA GLN A 302 2.39 9.21 16.85
C GLN A 302 1.54 8.27 15.96
N VAL A 303 2.02 7.05 15.68
CA VAL A 303 1.24 6.02 14.98
C VAL A 303 -0.07 5.73 15.72
N THR A 304 -0.02 5.62 17.04
CA THR A 304 -1.20 5.37 17.88
C THR A 304 -2.21 6.52 17.81
N ASN A 305 -1.75 7.77 17.79
CA ASN A 305 -2.61 8.94 17.63
C ASN A 305 -3.23 9.00 16.23
N ALA A 306 -2.45 8.74 15.17
CA ALA A 306 -2.98 8.67 13.81
C ALA A 306 -4.07 7.59 13.66
N TRP A 307 -3.96 6.44 14.36
CA TRP A 307 -5.05 5.45 14.42
C TRP A 307 -6.32 6.01 15.08
N LYS A 308 -6.20 6.85 16.12
CA LYS A 308 -7.35 7.49 16.78
C LYS A 308 -8.02 8.51 15.84
N ASP A 309 -7.23 9.32 15.14
CA ASP A 309 -7.73 10.31 14.18
C ASP A 309 -8.49 9.65 13.05
N MET A 310 -7.94 8.58 12.47
CA MET A 310 -8.62 7.79 11.44
C MET A 310 -9.93 7.18 11.95
N ASN A 311 -9.97 6.68 13.18
CA ASN A 311 -11.20 6.16 13.77
C ASN A 311 -12.26 7.27 13.95
N ALA A 312 -11.85 8.45 14.40
CA ALA A 312 -12.75 9.60 14.54
C ALA A 312 -13.32 10.04 13.18
N GLU A 313 -12.47 10.14 12.16
CA GLU A 313 -12.90 10.49 10.79
C GLU A 313 -13.87 9.45 10.20
N CYS A 314 -13.67 8.16 10.47
CA CYS A 314 -14.62 7.12 10.05
C CYS A 314 -15.98 7.20 10.77
N LEU A 315 -16.05 7.79 11.97
CA LEU A 315 -17.30 7.94 12.73
C LEU A 315 -18.06 9.22 12.39
N TYR A 316 -17.34 10.32 12.16
CA TYR A 316 -17.94 11.66 12.11
C TYR A 316 -17.90 12.32 10.73
N SER A 317 -17.06 11.86 9.79
CA SER A 317 -16.94 12.50 8.48
C SER A 317 -18.14 12.18 7.59
N THR A 318 -18.86 13.22 7.17
CA THR A 318 -19.98 13.14 6.22
C THR A 318 -19.61 13.66 4.82
N LYS A 319 -18.35 14.06 4.62
CA LYS A 319 -17.88 14.70 3.38
C LYS A 319 -17.83 13.75 2.19
N VAL A 320 -17.60 12.46 2.44
CA VAL A 320 -17.57 11.41 1.41
C VAL A 320 -18.28 10.14 1.89
N PRO A 321 -18.80 9.30 0.98
CA PRO A 321 -19.43 8.04 1.35
C PRO A 321 -18.49 7.10 2.11
N MET A 322 -19.01 6.37 3.10
CA MET A 322 -18.26 5.38 3.89
C MET A 322 -17.49 4.35 3.04
N PRO A 323 -18.01 3.85 1.90
CA PRO A 323 -17.23 2.96 1.03
C PRO A 323 -15.88 3.51 0.58
N LEU A 324 -15.72 4.83 0.46
CA LEU A 324 -14.44 5.48 0.14
C LEU A 324 -13.54 5.58 1.38
N LEU A 325 -14.08 5.97 2.54
CA LEU A 325 -13.33 6.02 3.81
C LEU A 325 -12.78 4.64 4.19
N VAL A 326 -13.54 3.57 3.96
CA VAL A 326 -13.11 2.19 4.23
C VAL A 326 -11.86 1.83 3.41
N ARG A 327 -11.62 2.44 2.24
CA ARG A 327 -10.40 2.19 1.46
C ARG A 327 -9.17 2.71 2.18
N VAL A 328 -9.28 3.92 2.74
CA VAL A 328 -8.23 4.55 3.55
C VAL A 328 -7.94 3.71 4.79
N LEU A 329 -8.99 3.30 5.52
CA LEU A 329 -8.87 2.41 6.67
C LEU A 329 -8.23 1.07 6.31
N ASN A 330 -8.64 0.48 5.18
CA ASN A 330 -8.09 -0.79 4.74
C ASN A 330 -6.62 -0.68 4.33
N LEU A 331 -6.19 0.44 3.75
CA LEU A 331 -4.77 0.71 3.50
C LEU A 331 -3.94 0.73 4.80
N ALA A 332 -4.45 1.34 5.87
CA ALA A 332 -3.81 1.28 7.20
C ALA A 332 -3.79 -0.16 7.77
N ARG A 333 -4.85 -0.96 7.53
CA ARG A 333 -4.85 -2.37 7.92
C ARG A 333 -3.80 -3.18 7.17
N VAL A 334 -3.58 -2.88 5.88
CA VAL A 334 -2.52 -3.54 5.11
C VAL A 334 -1.15 -3.26 5.72
N ILE A 335 -0.80 -1.99 5.94
CA ILE A 335 0.53 -1.68 6.48
C ILE A 335 0.72 -2.26 7.89
N ASN A 336 -0.31 -2.18 8.74
CA ASN A 336 -0.25 -2.78 10.07
C ASN A 336 -0.01 -4.30 10.04
N VAL A 337 -0.53 -5.01 9.02
CA VAL A 337 -0.34 -6.46 8.91
C VAL A 337 0.99 -6.83 8.27
N LEU A 338 1.41 -6.09 7.24
CA LEU A 338 2.62 -6.36 6.47
C LEU A 338 3.91 -5.82 7.12
N TYR A 339 3.81 -4.81 7.99
CA TYR A 339 4.96 -4.17 8.64
C TYR A 339 4.87 -4.27 10.17
N LYS A 340 4.18 -5.30 10.69
CA LYS A 340 4.06 -5.45 12.14
C LYS A 340 5.41 -5.72 12.82
N ASP A 341 6.24 -6.56 12.20
CA ASP A 341 7.48 -7.08 12.79
C ASP A 341 8.67 -7.04 11.81
N GLU A 342 8.41 -6.96 10.51
CA GLU A 342 9.41 -6.92 9.43
C GLU A 342 8.81 -6.24 8.20
N ASP A 343 9.64 -5.70 7.30
CA ASP A 343 9.19 -5.31 5.95
C ASP A 343 8.86 -6.57 5.16
N SER A 344 7.58 -6.98 5.23
CA SER A 344 7.11 -8.20 4.58
C SER A 344 6.80 -8.00 3.08
N TYR A 345 6.99 -6.80 2.53
CA TYR A 345 6.92 -6.55 1.08
C TYR A 345 8.25 -6.87 0.42
N THR A 346 9.35 -6.30 0.95
CA THR A 346 10.69 -6.61 0.48
C THR A 346 11.07 -8.06 0.84
N HIS A 347 10.81 -8.49 2.07
CA HIS A 347 11.14 -9.83 2.59
C HIS A 347 9.93 -10.79 2.54
N SER A 348 9.30 -10.93 1.37
CA SER A 348 8.02 -11.66 1.23
C SER A 348 8.08 -13.18 1.33
N GLY A 349 9.28 -13.78 1.46
CA GLY A 349 9.54 -15.21 1.26
C GLY A 349 8.88 -16.17 2.25
N THR A 350 8.44 -15.69 3.41
CA THR A 350 7.90 -16.52 4.50
C THR A 350 6.47 -16.08 4.88
N ARG A 351 6.33 -14.98 5.62
CA ARG A 351 5.06 -14.52 6.20
C ARG A 351 4.06 -14.10 5.13
N THR A 352 4.46 -13.20 4.23
CA THR A 352 3.60 -12.74 3.13
C THR A 352 3.25 -13.88 2.18
N LYS A 353 4.20 -14.77 1.86
CA LYS A 353 3.92 -15.98 1.09
C LYS A 353 2.84 -16.85 1.72
N ASN A 354 2.86 -17.04 3.04
CA ASN A 354 1.82 -17.79 3.75
C ASN A 354 0.46 -17.09 3.69
N PHE A 355 0.42 -15.76 3.84
CA PHE A 355 -0.80 -14.97 3.68
C PHE A 355 -1.39 -15.10 2.28
N ILE A 356 -0.56 -14.91 1.25
CA ILE A 356 -0.93 -15.06 -0.16
C ILE A 356 -1.49 -16.45 -0.42
N THR A 357 -0.77 -17.49 0.01
CA THR A 357 -1.16 -18.89 -0.18
C THR A 357 -2.53 -19.15 0.45
N SER A 358 -2.74 -18.70 1.69
CA SER A 358 -4.01 -18.92 2.41
C SER A 358 -5.23 -18.22 1.79
N VAL A 359 -5.03 -17.12 1.05
CA VAL A 359 -6.12 -16.30 0.47
C VAL A 359 -6.36 -16.62 -0.99
N LEU A 360 -5.31 -16.97 -1.74
CA LEU A 360 -5.34 -17.08 -3.20
C LEU A 360 -5.13 -18.48 -3.75
N ILE A 361 -4.51 -19.38 -2.99
CA ILE A 361 -4.12 -20.71 -3.48
C ILE A 361 -4.93 -21.79 -2.76
N ASP A 362 -4.92 -21.76 -1.42
CA ASP A 362 -5.55 -22.78 -0.60
C ASP A 362 -7.07 -22.70 -0.72
N SER A 363 -7.69 -23.82 -1.08
CA SER A 363 -9.14 -23.95 -1.06
C SER A 363 -9.64 -24.17 0.37
N VAL A 364 -10.83 -23.68 0.66
CA VAL A 364 -11.55 -24.02 1.90
C VAL A 364 -12.50 -25.17 1.58
N PRO A 365 -12.29 -26.41 2.08
CA PRO A 365 -13.10 -27.56 1.71
C PRO A 365 -14.59 -27.30 1.92
N ILE A 366 -15.40 -27.54 0.88
CA ILE A 366 -16.87 -27.51 0.95
C ILE A 366 -17.29 -28.96 1.17
N ASN A 367 -18.00 -29.22 2.27
CA ASN A 367 -18.53 -30.55 2.60
C ASN A 367 -19.94 -30.73 2.02
#